data_AF-A0A0C3AM04-F1
#
_entry.id   AF-A0A0C3AM04-F1
#
_cell.length_a   1.000
_cell.length_b   1.000
_cell.length_c   1.000
_cell.angle_alpha   90.00
_cell.angle_beta   90.00
_cell.angle_gamma   90.00
#
_symmetry.space_group_name_H-M   'P 1'
#
loop_
_entity.id
_entity.type
_entity.pdbx_description
1 polymer ?
#
loop_
_entity_poly.entity_id
_entity_poly.type
_entity_poly.pdbx_seq_one_letter_code
_entity_poly.pdbx_strand_id
1 'polypeptide(L)'
;MSVLQGLGAKDEAVAVACLGILECLAVNPDPQFVEANKVISGFILNLLPANGSVTVTQNELVIQAASAMIDIFSDENSPWDVNFRQGRWETVLKSRTEGVRRAVRSVDKRKEGGKELRRRGDEVLENLVAFVKYRRGLKL
;
A
#
# COMPACT_ATOMS: atom_id res chain seq x y z
N MET A 1 12.13 9.02 -15.03
CA MET A 1 11.00 8.53 -15.85
C MET A 1 10.40 7.33 -15.14
N SER A 2 9.18 7.42 -14.64
CA SER A 2 8.50 6.32 -13.93
C SER A 2 7.84 5.40 -14.96
N VAL A 3 8.17 4.11 -14.91
CA VAL A 3 7.67 3.06 -15.84
C VAL A 3 6.16 2.82 -15.67
N LEU A 4 5.51 3.46 -14.69
CA LEU A 4 4.11 3.23 -14.33
C LEU A 4 3.12 4.19 -15.01
N GLN A 5 3.56 5.10 -15.88
CA GLN A 5 2.65 5.96 -16.64
C GLN A 5 2.09 5.22 -17.86
N GLY A 6 0.97 4.51 -17.68
CA GLY A 6 0.13 4.04 -18.79
C GLY A 6 -0.18 2.53 -18.82
N LEU A 7 -0.41 1.89 -17.68
CA LEU A 7 -0.88 0.50 -17.64
C LEU A 7 -2.35 0.46 -18.09
N GLY A 8 -2.67 -0.36 -19.10
CA GLY A 8 -4.04 -0.65 -19.48
C GLY A 8 -4.76 -1.45 -18.40
N ALA A 9 -6.09 -1.61 -18.48
CA ALA A 9 -6.86 -2.33 -17.45
C ALA A 9 -6.37 -3.78 -17.20
N LYS A 10 -5.93 -4.49 -18.26
CA LYS A 10 -5.31 -5.82 -18.12
C LYS A 10 -3.96 -5.74 -17.42
N ASP A 11 -3.18 -4.72 -17.70
CA ASP A 11 -1.86 -4.56 -17.10
C ASP A 11 -1.96 -4.11 -15.63
N GLU A 12 -3.01 -3.36 -15.27
CA GLU A 12 -3.33 -3.04 -13.87
C GLU A 12 -3.73 -4.30 -13.10
N ALA A 13 -4.58 -5.17 -13.66
CA ALA A 13 -4.94 -6.44 -13.03
C ALA A 13 -3.73 -7.35 -12.80
N VAL A 14 -2.82 -7.44 -13.78
CA VAL A 14 -1.54 -8.17 -13.62
C VAL A 14 -0.68 -7.54 -12.54
N ALA A 15 -0.58 -6.20 -12.50
CA ALA A 15 0.18 -5.50 -11.47
C ALA A 15 -0.38 -5.77 -10.07
N VAL A 16 -1.71 -5.78 -9.91
CA VAL A 16 -2.39 -6.12 -8.64
C VAL A 16 -2.09 -7.56 -8.24
N ALA A 17 -2.13 -8.51 -9.18
CA ALA A 17 -1.79 -9.91 -8.91
C ALA A 17 -0.32 -10.07 -8.47
N CYS A 18 0.61 -9.43 -9.18
CA CYS A 18 2.02 -9.41 -8.80
C CYS A 18 2.23 -8.79 -7.42
N LEU A 19 1.50 -7.72 -7.09
CA LEU A 19 1.56 -7.08 -5.79
C LEU A 19 1.12 -8.02 -4.67
N GLY A 20 0.07 -8.82 -4.87
CA GLY A 20 -0.35 -9.85 -3.91
C GLY A 20 0.72 -10.95 -3.71
N ILE A 21 1.42 -11.35 -4.77
CA ILE A 21 2.56 -12.29 -4.65
C ILE A 21 3.70 -11.67 -3.83
N LEU A 22 4.03 -10.41 -4.11
CA LEU A 22 5.08 -9.67 -3.40
C LEU A 22 4.74 -9.52 -1.91
N GLU A 23 3.49 -9.25 -1.58
CA GLU A 23 2.99 -9.20 -0.20
C GLU A 23 3.25 -10.51 0.54
N CYS A 24 2.89 -11.66 -0.06
CA CYS A 24 3.17 -12.98 0.51
C CYS A 24 4.66 -13.23 0.73
N LEU A 25 5.52 -12.78 -0.20
CA LEU A 25 6.98 -12.92 -0.08
C LEU A 25 7.56 -12.00 1.00
N ALA A 26 6.95 -10.85 1.24
CA ALA A 26 7.41 -9.88 2.23
C ALA A 26 7.21 -10.35 3.68
N VAL A 27 6.25 -11.25 3.93
CA VAL A 27 5.95 -11.79 5.27
C VAL A 27 6.62 -13.14 5.54
N ASN A 28 7.72 -13.45 4.85
CA ASN A 28 8.45 -14.69 5.07
C ASN A 28 9.06 -14.71 6.49
N PRO A 29 8.73 -15.71 7.34
CA PRO A 29 9.19 -15.79 8.73
C PRO A 29 10.69 -16.08 8.88
N ASP A 30 11.35 -16.54 7.83
CA ASP A 30 12.77 -16.82 7.88
C ASP A 30 13.59 -15.50 7.98
N PRO A 31 14.39 -15.31 9.05
CA PRO A 31 15.16 -14.09 9.27
C PRO A 31 16.07 -13.68 8.12
N GLN A 32 16.51 -14.61 7.26
CA GLN A 32 17.33 -14.27 6.09
C GLN A 32 16.58 -13.41 5.04
N PHE A 33 15.24 -13.39 5.10
CA PHE A 33 14.39 -12.64 4.19
C PHE A 33 14.02 -11.24 4.70
N VAL A 34 14.54 -10.79 5.85
CA VAL A 34 14.29 -9.44 6.37
C VAL A 34 14.74 -8.35 5.38
N GLU A 35 15.87 -8.53 4.68
CA GLU A 35 16.28 -7.58 3.66
C GLU A 35 15.37 -7.62 2.42
N ALA A 36 14.85 -8.80 2.05
CA ALA A 36 13.87 -8.91 0.97
C ALA A 36 12.57 -8.16 1.33
N ASN A 37 12.08 -8.30 2.56
CA ASN A 37 10.94 -7.52 3.05
C ASN A 37 11.18 -6.01 2.88
N LYS A 38 12.38 -5.51 3.19
CA LYS A 38 12.71 -4.09 3.07
C LYS A 38 12.59 -3.61 1.63
N VAL A 39 13.17 -4.35 0.68
CA VAL A 39 13.14 -4.03 -0.75
C VAL A 39 11.71 -4.05 -1.27
N ILE A 40 10.97 -5.12 -0.97
CA ILE A 40 9.59 -5.30 -1.43
C ILE A 40 8.69 -4.21 -0.84
N SER A 41 8.70 -4.04 0.47
CA SER A 41 7.85 -3.06 1.16
C SER A 41 8.20 -1.62 0.75
N GLY A 42 9.48 -1.32 0.51
CA GLY A 42 9.90 -0.04 -0.05
C GLY A 42 9.35 0.20 -1.46
N PHE A 43 9.31 -0.84 -2.30
CA PHE A 43 8.64 -0.79 -3.60
C PHE A 43 7.14 -0.55 -3.46
N ILE A 44 6.44 -1.32 -2.62
CA ILE A 44 5.00 -1.18 -2.38
C ILE A 44 4.65 0.23 -1.87
N LEU A 45 5.41 0.74 -0.91
CA LEU A 45 5.24 2.09 -0.37
C LEU A 45 5.37 3.18 -1.45
N ASN A 46 6.24 2.98 -2.44
CA ASN A 46 6.43 3.91 -3.55
C ASN A 46 5.29 3.88 -4.58
N LEU A 47 4.44 2.84 -4.57
CA LEU A 47 3.19 2.84 -5.35
C LEU A 47 2.15 3.80 -4.76
N LEU A 48 2.28 4.17 -3.47
CA LEU A 48 1.35 5.10 -2.85
C LEU A 48 1.64 6.54 -3.27
N PRO A 49 0.63 7.25 -3.81
CA PRO A 49 0.83 8.59 -4.38
C PRO A 49 1.28 9.58 -3.31
N ALA A 50 2.33 10.35 -3.63
CA ALA A 50 2.75 11.50 -2.83
C ALA A 50 1.68 12.59 -2.85
N ASN A 51 1.72 13.48 -1.87
CA ASN A 51 0.89 14.69 -1.91
C ASN A 51 1.24 15.56 -3.11
N GLY A 52 0.21 15.98 -3.86
CA GLY A 52 0.38 16.78 -5.08
C GLY A 52 0.75 16.00 -6.34
N SER A 53 0.98 14.68 -6.26
CA SER A 53 1.21 13.85 -7.44
C SER A 53 -0.10 13.61 -8.19
N VAL A 54 -0.16 14.07 -9.45
CA VAL A 54 -1.22 13.73 -10.40
C VAL A 54 -0.73 12.53 -11.21
N THR A 55 -0.88 11.33 -10.65
CA THR A 55 -0.60 10.09 -11.40
C THR A 55 -1.90 9.50 -11.91
N VAL A 56 -1.85 9.10 -13.18
CA VAL A 56 -2.94 8.46 -13.94
C VAL A 56 -3.49 7.27 -13.16
N THR A 57 -4.81 7.16 -13.24
CA THR A 57 -5.74 6.29 -12.49
C THR A 57 -5.31 4.82 -12.46
N GLN A 58 -4.58 4.42 -11.40
CA GLN A 58 -4.38 3.01 -11.02
C GLN A 58 -4.96 2.77 -9.63
N ASN A 59 -6.27 3.03 -9.50
CA ASN A 59 -6.90 3.10 -8.19
C ASN A 59 -6.86 1.75 -7.48
N GLU A 60 -7.01 0.65 -8.22
CA GLU A 60 -6.99 -0.69 -7.64
C GLU A 60 -5.60 -1.04 -7.12
N LEU A 61 -4.56 -0.72 -7.90
CA LEU A 61 -3.17 -0.92 -7.47
C LEU A 61 -2.84 -0.12 -6.21
N VAL A 62 -3.28 1.14 -6.12
CA VAL A 62 -3.06 1.98 -4.94
C VAL A 62 -3.81 1.44 -3.72
N ILE A 63 -5.06 0.99 -3.90
CA ILE A 63 -5.86 0.39 -2.81
C ILE A 63 -5.20 -0.91 -2.33
N GLN A 64 -4.75 -1.78 -3.25
CA GLN A 64 -4.04 -3.01 -2.89
C GLN A 64 -2.72 -2.69 -2.17
N ALA A 65 -1.95 -1.71 -2.63
CA ALA A 65 -0.68 -1.35 -2.00
C ALA A 65 -0.87 -0.81 -0.57
N ALA A 66 -1.94 -0.05 -0.33
CA ALA A 66 -2.27 0.43 1.00
C ALA A 66 -2.68 -0.72 1.93
N SER A 67 -3.47 -1.69 1.44
CA SER A 67 -3.82 -2.91 2.18
C SER A 67 -2.55 -3.70 2.54
N ALA A 68 -1.73 -4.01 1.54
CA ALA A 68 -0.51 -4.80 1.74
C ALA A 68 0.44 -4.19 2.77
N MET A 69 0.61 -2.86 2.79
CA MET A 69 1.42 -2.19 3.82
C MET A 69 0.85 -2.36 5.24
N ILE A 70 -0.47 -2.43 5.39
CA ILE A 70 -1.11 -2.71 6.68
C ILE A 70 -0.91 -4.18 7.04
N ASP A 71 -1.19 -5.08 6.10
CA ASP A 71 -1.14 -6.53 6.32
C ASP A 71 0.28 -6.99 6.70
N ILE A 72 1.31 -6.54 5.96
CA ILE A 72 2.72 -6.87 6.23
C ILE A 72 3.17 -6.40 7.63
N PHE A 73 2.75 -5.22 8.08
CA PHE A 73 3.25 -4.59 9.31
C PHE A 73 2.23 -4.52 10.44
N SER A 74 1.19 -5.36 10.37
CA SER A 74 0.11 -5.44 11.35
C SER A 74 0.60 -5.90 12.74
N ASP A 75 1.62 -6.77 12.78
CA ASP A 75 2.27 -7.23 14.01
C ASP A 75 3.65 -6.58 14.20
N GLU A 76 3.78 -5.76 15.24
CA GLU A 76 5.04 -5.10 15.62
C GLU A 76 6.13 -6.04 16.12
N ASN A 77 5.80 -7.29 16.45
CA ASN A 77 6.76 -8.27 16.96
C ASN A 77 7.37 -9.12 15.84
N SER A 78 6.88 -8.97 14.61
CA SER A 78 7.38 -9.70 13.46
C SER A 78 8.85 -9.35 13.18
N PRO A 79 9.70 -10.31 12.73
CA PRO A 79 11.13 -10.08 12.52
C PRO A 79 11.45 -8.92 11.57
N TRP A 80 10.58 -8.69 10.58
CA TRP A 80 10.73 -7.62 9.59
C TRP A 80 10.23 -6.24 10.04
N ASP A 81 9.59 -6.12 11.20
CA ASP A 81 9.10 -4.83 11.71
C ASP A 81 10.25 -3.81 11.92
N VAL A 82 11.48 -4.30 12.10
CA VAL A 82 12.69 -3.48 12.14
C VAL A 82 12.80 -2.54 10.92
N ASN A 83 12.38 -3.01 9.74
CA ASN A 83 12.40 -2.20 8.51
C ASN A 83 11.42 -1.04 8.58
N PHE A 84 10.21 -1.29 9.10
CA PHE A 84 9.18 -0.27 9.25
C PHE A 84 9.64 0.84 10.20
N ARG A 85 10.23 0.45 11.34
CA ARG A 85 10.75 1.37 12.36
C ARG A 85 11.93 2.18 11.85
N GLN A 86 12.96 1.52 11.31
CA GLN A 86 14.14 2.20 10.78
C GLN A 86 13.81 3.11 9.59
N GLY A 87 12.88 2.68 8.74
CA GLY A 87 12.39 3.47 7.60
C GLY A 87 11.50 4.65 7.98
N ARG A 88 11.06 4.75 9.25
CA ARG A 88 10.06 5.70 9.73
C ARG A 88 8.80 5.69 8.85
N TRP A 89 8.38 4.49 8.44
CA TRP A 89 7.31 4.33 7.45
C TRP A 89 5.94 4.73 7.98
N GLU A 90 5.74 4.80 9.30
CA GLU A 90 4.58 5.47 9.91
C GLU A 90 4.43 6.92 9.41
N THR A 91 5.50 7.70 9.45
CA THR A 91 5.49 9.11 9.05
C THR A 91 5.28 9.23 7.55
N VAL A 92 5.89 8.33 6.78
CA VAL A 92 5.70 8.26 5.33
C VAL A 92 4.25 7.94 5.01
N LEU A 93 3.66 6.87 5.57
CA LEU A 93 2.26 6.48 5.34
C LEU A 93 1.28 7.58 5.75
N LYS A 94 1.53 8.26 6.87
CA LYS A 94 0.77 9.44 7.26
C LYS A 94 0.79 10.50 6.16
N SER A 95 1.97 10.78 5.58
CA SER A 95 2.08 11.73 4.48
C SER A 95 1.37 11.27 3.20
N ARG A 96 1.22 9.95 2.98
CA ARG A 96 0.55 9.37 1.79
C ARG A 96 -0.98 9.27 1.92
N THR A 97 -1.52 9.41 3.12
CA THR A 97 -2.96 9.20 3.40
C THR A 97 -3.87 10.07 2.52
N GLU A 98 -3.53 11.34 2.28
CA GLU A 98 -4.30 12.21 1.39
C GLU A 98 -4.25 11.77 -0.07
N GLY A 99 -3.10 11.25 -0.52
CA GLY A 99 -2.93 10.67 -1.85
C GLY A 99 -3.83 9.46 -2.04
N VAL A 100 -3.83 8.54 -1.07
CA VAL A 100 -4.70 7.34 -1.07
C VAL A 100 -6.17 7.77 -1.07
N ARG A 101 -6.56 8.74 -0.25
CA ARG A 101 -7.93 9.28 -0.23
C ARG A 101 -8.37 9.81 -1.59
N ARG A 102 -7.50 10.53 -2.30
CA ARG A 102 -7.81 11.03 -3.65
C ARG A 102 -7.99 9.89 -4.65
N ALA A 103 -7.14 8.87 -4.61
CA ALA A 103 -7.27 7.68 -5.47
C ALA A 103 -8.58 6.93 -5.21
N VAL A 104 -8.96 6.72 -3.94
CA VAL A 104 -10.24 6.10 -3.58
C VAL A 104 -11.41 6.93 -4.09
N ARG A 105 -11.36 8.26 -3.90
CA ARG A 105 -12.43 9.16 -4.33
C ARG A 105 -12.60 9.23 -5.84
N SER A 106 -11.53 9.01 -6.62
CA SER A 106 -11.55 9.05 -8.09
C SER A 106 -12.05 7.76 -8.73
N VAL A 107 -12.32 6.70 -7.95
CA VAL A 107 -12.90 5.45 -8.48
C VAL A 107 -14.25 5.73 -9.15
N ASP A 108 -14.33 5.35 -10.43
CA ASP A 108 -15.56 5.44 -11.21
C ASP A 108 -16.50 4.27 -10.88
N LYS A 109 -17.54 4.57 -10.10
CA LYS A 109 -18.57 3.61 -9.67
C LYS A 109 -19.44 3.07 -10.81
N ARG A 110 -19.37 3.66 -12.01
CA ARG A 110 -20.18 3.25 -13.17
C ARG A 110 -19.53 2.11 -13.96
N LYS A 111 -18.22 1.95 -13.82
CA LYS A 111 -17.49 0.82 -14.42
C LYS A 111 -17.85 -0.49 -13.73
N GLU A 112 -17.72 -1.59 -14.47
CA GLU A 112 -17.84 -2.94 -13.92
C GLU A 112 -16.89 -3.09 -12.72
N GLY A 113 -17.39 -3.65 -11.62
CA GLY A 113 -16.64 -3.76 -10.34
C GLY A 113 -16.39 -2.44 -9.61
N GLY A 114 -16.65 -1.27 -10.21
CA GLY A 114 -16.27 0.04 -9.65
C GLY A 114 -16.94 0.40 -8.33
N LYS A 115 -18.17 -0.05 -8.07
CA LYS A 115 -18.83 0.14 -6.76
C LYS A 115 -18.13 -0.63 -5.65
N GLU A 116 -17.75 -1.87 -5.92
CA GLU A 116 -17.07 -2.73 -4.95
C GLU A 116 -15.65 -2.25 -4.70
N LEU A 117 -14.93 -1.88 -5.77
CA LEU A 117 -13.61 -1.26 -5.65
C LEU A 117 -13.66 0.00 -4.78
N ARG A 118 -14.69 0.84 -4.97
CA ARG A 118 -14.88 2.03 -4.14
C ARG A 118 -15.13 1.68 -2.68
N ARG A 119 -16.05 0.74 -2.41
CA ARG A 119 -16.37 0.28 -1.05
C ARG A 119 -15.11 -0.22 -0.34
N ARG A 120 -14.35 -1.11 -1.00
CA ARG A 120 -13.06 -1.62 -0.50
C ARG A 120 -12.05 -0.50 -0.27
N GLY A 121 -11.97 0.46 -1.19
CA GLY A 121 -11.06 1.60 -1.03
C GLY A 121 -11.39 2.47 0.18
N ASP A 122 -12.68 2.71 0.45
CA ASP A 122 -13.11 3.48 1.64
C ASP A 122 -12.74 2.71 2.93
N GLU A 123 -12.94 1.39 2.98
CA GLU A 123 -12.54 0.51 4.09
C GLU A 123 -11.01 0.51 4.32
N VAL A 124 -10.21 0.33 3.27
CA VAL A 124 -8.74 0.37 3.35
C VAL A 124 -8.24 1.73 3.82
N LEU A 125 -8.89 2.83 3.42
CA LEU A 125 -8.51 4.17 3.87
C LEU A 125 -8.78 4.36 5.37
N GLU A 126 -9.92 3.87 5.88
CA GLU A 126 -10.23 3.88 7.31
C GLU A 126 -9.19 3.07 8.10
N ASN A 127 -8.88 1.86 7.61
CA ASN A 127 -7.86 0.99 8.20
C ASN A 127 -6.48 1.64 8.17
N LEU A 128 -6.07 2.30 7.08
CA LEU A 128 -4.79 2.99 6.99
C LEU A 128 -4.67 4.11 8.03
N VAL A 129 -5.72 4.90 8.22
CA VAL A 129 -5.75 5.97 9.23
C VAL A 129 -5.64 5.38 10.64
N ALA A 130 -6.39 4.31 10.91
CA ALA A 130 -6.34 3.61 12.19
C ALA A 130 -4.95 2.99 12.44
N PHE A 131 -4.36 2.36 11.43
CA PHE A 131 -3.04 1.75 11.48
C PHE A 131 -1.95 2.79 11.78
N VAL A 132 -1.93 3.93 11.07
CA VAL A 132 -0.97 5.01 11.36
C VAL A 132 -1.14 5.52 12.79
N LYS A 133 -2.38 5.67 13.27
CA LYS A 133 -2.64 6.08 14.67
C LYS A 133 -2.14 5.03 15.66
N TYR A 134 -2.40 3.76 15.41
CA TYR A 134 -1.93 2.63 16.19
C TYR A 134 -0.40 2.62 16.31
N ARG A 135 0.30 2.62 15.17
CA ARG A 135 1.77 2.60 15.11
C ARG A 135 2.41 3.78 15.84
N ARG A 136 1.80 4.97 15.81
CA ARG A 136 2.26 6.15 16.57
C ARG A 136 2.02 6.04 18.08
N GLY A 137 1.04 5.26 18.50
CA GLY A 137 0.71 5.02 19.89
C GLY A 137 1.59 3.96 20.56
N LEU A 138 2.27 3.13 19.75
CA LEU A 138 3.23 2.15 20.23
C LEU A 138 4.43 2.86 20.88
N LYS A 139 4.80 2.42 22.07
CA LYS A 139 5.98 2.90 22.81
C LYS A 139 7.13 1.90 22.63
N LEU A 140 7.64 1.81 21.39
CA LEU A 140 8.68 0.87 20.96
C LEU A 140 10.00 1.56 20.61
#